data_AF-A0A2C5ZE16-F1
#
_entry.id   AF-A0A2C5ZE16-F1
#
_cell.length_a   1.000
_cell.length_b   1.000
_cell.length_c   1.000
_cell.angle_alpha   90.00
_cell.angle_beta   90.00
_cell.angle_gamma   90.00
#
_symmetry.space_group_name_H-M   'P 1'
#
loop_
_entity.id
_entity.type
_entity.pdbx_description
1 polymer ?
#
loop_
_entity_poly.entity_id
_entity_poly.type
_entity_poly.pdbx_seq_one_letter_code
_entity_poly.pdbx_strand_id
1 'polypeptide(L)'
;MRVLNHDFRPSRISFDLKAVDWVSNAAWGKEDDYFPMMKALHKGSKSSLNLYFVDGSDLTGRNVRPVYADPTKLSIGQLLSTHFGVCTDPTDWLGREDRLFLDGCIISADTLPGGKERNYNQGKTATHEVGHWFGLLHTFAPDCDGDGDMVDDTPAAQRQSTDCSKWADSCPDHPGLDPVHNYMSYSFEFVAL
;
A
#
# COMPACT_ATOMS: atom_id res chain seq x y z
N MET A 1 14.69 1.51 -3.73
CA MET A 1 14.55 1.84 -5.16
C MET A 1 14.71 0.69 -6.14
N ARG A 2 15.70 -0.21 -6.00
CA ARG A 2 15.88 -1.33 -6.94
C ARG A 2 14.62 -2.19 -7.12
N VAL A 3 13.94 -2.51 -6.02
CA VAL A 3 12.70 -3.31 -6.02
C VAL A 3 11.58 -2.61 -6.81
N LEU A 4 11.26 -1.35 -6.47
CA LEU A 4 10.26 -0.57 -7.21
C LEU A 4 10.58 -0.48 -8.71
N ASN A 5 11.81 -0.16 -9.09
CA ASN A 5 12.20 -0.09 -10.50
C ASN A 5 12.18 -1.45 -11.21
N HIS A 6 12.31 -2.56 -10.49
CA HIS A 6 12.15 -3.89 -11.05
C HIS A 6 10.67 -4.21 -11.28
N ASP A 7 9.84 -3.99 -10.25
CA ASP A 7 8.43 -4.39 -10.23
C ASP A 7 7.56 -3.53 -11.16
N PHE A 8 7.87 -2.24 -11.27
CA PHE A 8 7.16 -1.30 -12.16
C PHE A 8 7.72 -1.24 -13.58
N ARG A 9 8.84 -1.95 -13.86
CA ARG A 9 9.45 -2.00 -15.20
C ARG A 9 8.48 -2.46 -16.30
N PRO A 10 7.65 -3.52 -16.10
CA PRO A 10 6.70 -3.95 -17.12
C PRO A 10 5.71 -2.85 -17.52
N SER A 11 5.31 -2.01 -16.56
CA SER A 11 4.42 -0.86 -16.75
C SER A 11 5.14 0.39 -17.29
N ARG A 12 6.44 0.30 -17.61
CA ARG A 12 7.29 1.40 -18.09
C ARG A 12 7.35 2.60 -17.14
N ILE A 13 7.17 2.34 -15.84
CA ILE A 13 7.32 3.34 -14.78
C ILE A 13 8.71 3.15 -14.16
N SER A 14 9.39 4.27 -13.91
CA SER A 14 10.69 4.31 -13.26
C SER A 14 10.75 5.42 -12.24
N PHE A 15 11.49 5.18 -11.18
CA PHE A 15 11.68 6.09 -10.05
C PHE A 15 13.15 6.45 -9.89
N ASP A 16 13.41 7.75 -9.81
CA ASP A 16 14.72 8.31 -9.50
C ASP A 16 14.74 8.80 -8.05
N LEU A 17 15.66 8.27 -7.26
CA LEU A 17 15.87 8.74 -5.89
C LEU A 17 16.39 10.19 -5.91
N LYS A 18 15.66 11.11 -5.28
CA LYS A 18 16.07 12.52 -5.16
C LYS A 18 16.78 12.83 -3.85
N ALA A 19 16.29 12.31 -2.73
CA ALA A 19 16.88 12.54 -1.41
C ALA A 19 16.53 11.39 -0.46
N VAL A 20 17.32 11.27 0.61
CA VAL A 20 17.03 10.40 1.76
C VAL A 20 17.32 11.21 3.02
N ASP A 21 16.36 11.22 3.93
CA ASP A 21 16.51 11.82 5.25
C ASP A 21 16.35 10.73 6.32
N TRP A 22 17.15 10.84 7.37
CA TRP A 22 17.03 9.98 8.55
C TRP A 22 16.63 10.87 9.72
N VAL A 23 15.44 10.64 10.26
CA VAL A 23 14.89 11.49 11.32
C VAL A 23 14.55 10.62 12.51
N SER A 24 15.11 10.97 13.67
CA SER A 24 14.75 10.39 14.95
C SER A 24 13.91 11.40 15.71
N ASN A 25 12.66 11.04 15.99
CA ASN A 25 11.75 11.85 16.75
C ASN A 25 10.92 10.94 17.66
N ALA A 26 11.01 11.14 18.97
CA ALA A 26 10.35 10.28 19.95
C ALA A 26 8.82 10.40 19.97
N ALA A 27 8.28 11.47 19.37
CA ALA A 27 6.83 11.67 19.22
C ALA A 27 6.31 10.99 17.94
N TRP A 28 7.05 11.10 16.83
CA TRP A 28 6.65 10.51 15.56
C TRP A 28 6.82 8.99 15.61
N GLY A 29 5.71 8.25 15.56
CA GLY A 29 5.68 6.78 15.72
C GLY A 29 5.07 6.30 17.05
N LYS A 30 4.76 7.22 17.98
CA LYS A 30 3.87 6.99 19.12
C LYS A 30 2.51 7.65 18.82
N GLU A 31 1.42 6.98 19.16
CA GLU A 31 0.05 7.55 19.16
C GLU A 31 -0.40 8.17 17.82
N ASP A 32 -0.01 7.59 16.68
CA ASP A 32 -0.62 7.89 15.38
C ASP A 32 -0.38 9.29 14.81
N ASP A 33 0.68 9.97 15.26
CA ASP A 33 1.01 11.35 14.87
C ASP A 33 1.74 11.45 13.50
N TYR A 34 1.21 10.75 12.48
CA TYR A 34 1.77 10.73 11.14
C TYR A 34 1.53 12.06 10.39
N PHE A 35 0.47 12.77 10.73
CA PHE A 35 0.12 14.04 10.09
C PHE A 35 1.21 15.12 10.29
N PRO A 36 1.65 15.44 11.51
CA PRO A 36 2.75 16.38 11.72
C PRO A 36 4.07 15.89 11.14
N MET A 37 4.32 14.56 11.15
CA MET A 37 5.49 13.97 10.51
C MET A 37 5.48 14.26 9.00
N MET A 38 4.44 13.87 8.28
CA MET A 38 4.33 14.11 6.84
C MET A 38 4.36 15.61 6.52
N LYS A 39 3.69 16.44 7.32
CA LYS A 39 3.73 17.90 7.17
C LYS A 39 5.13 18.48 7.30
N ALA A 40 5.92 17.98 8.24
CA ALA A 40 7.28 18.46 8.49
C ALA A 40 8.29 17.92 7.47
N LEU A 41 8.05 16.72 6.94
CA LEU A 41 9.03 15.97 6.16
C LEU A 41 8.75 15.92 4.66
N HIS A 42 7.52 16.20 4.21
CA HIS A 42 7.16 16.18 2.80
C HIS A 42 8.06 17.11 1.98
N LYS A 43 8.57 16.60 0.86
CA LYS A 43 9.38 17.35 -0.10
C LYS A 43 8.85 17.18 -1.51
N GLY A 44 9.08 18.21 -2.33
CA GLY A 44 8.74 18.19 -3.75
C GLY A 44 7.32 18.69 -4.04
N SER A 45 6.79 18.28 -5.18
CA SER A 45 5.50 18.69 -5.73
C SER A 45 4.63 17.45 -6.01
N LYS A 46 3.48 17.64 -6.67
CA LYS A 46 2.59 16.56 -7.13
C LYS A 46 3.24 15.49 -8.03
N SER A 47 4.45 15.75 -8.53
CA SER A 47 5.24 14.79 -9.32
C SER A 47 6.30 14.08 -8.49
N SER A 48 6.24 14.16 -7.16
CA SER A 48 7.25 13.62 -6.24
C SER A 48 6.59 12.64 -5.28
N LEU A 49 6.99 11.37 -5.36
CA LEU A 49 6.56 10.33 -4.42
C LEU A 49 7.39 10.43 -3.13
N ASN A 50 6.72 10.62 -1.99
CA ASN A 50 7.33 10.57 -0.67
C ASN A 50 7.06 9.21 -0.01
N LEU A 51 8.12 8.51 0.39
CA LEU A 51 8.06 7.23 1.11
C LEU A 51 8.63 7.40 2.51
N TYR A 52 7.81 7.17 3.53
CA TYR A 52 8.19 7.26 4.95
C TYR A 52 8.33 5.86 5.53
N PHE A 53 9.56 5.42 5.76
CA PHE A 53 9.83 4.14 6.43
C PHE A 53 9.91 4.35 7.93
N VAL A 54 9.00 3.72 8.68
CA VAL A 54 8.86 3.89 10.13
C VAL A 54 9.19 2.61 10.87
N ASP A 55 9.74 2.73 12.08
CA ASP A 55 10.06 1.58 12.93
C ASP A 55 8.79 0.97 13.54
N GLY A 56 8.64 -0.35 13.39
CA GLY A 56 7.63 -1.18 14.03
C GLY A 56 6.97 -2.19 13.07
N SER A 57 6.81 -3.39 13.60
CA SER A 57 6.35 -4.60 12.91
C SER A 57 4.86 -4.59 12.55
N ASP A 58 4.06 -3.75 13.21
CA ASP A 58 2.61 -3.77 13.06
C ASP A 58 2.06 -2.33 13.04
N LEU A 59 1.42 -1.95 11.93
CA LEU A 59 0.69 -0.69 11.79
C LEU A 59 -0.81 -0.84 12.14
N THR A 60 -1.33 -2.06 12.32
CA THR A 60 -2.76 -2.32 12.62
C THR A 60 -3.19 -1.97 14.04
N GLY A 61 -2.25 -1.97 14.99
CA GLY A 61 -2.49 -1.53 16.38
C GLY A 61 -2.31 -0.02 16.58
N ARG A 62 -1.82 0.67 15.56
CA ARG A 62 -1.72 2.13 15.51
C ARG A 62 -3.01 2.60 14.86
N ASN A 63 -3.79 3.47 15.51
CA ASN A 63 -4.95 4.08 14.85
C ASN A 63 -4.40 5.02 13.78
N VAL A 64 -3.92 4.47 12.67
CA VAL A 64 -3.73 5.20 11.44
C VAL A 64 -5.13 5.62 11.01
N ARG A 65 -5.63 6.68 11.66
CA ARG A 65 -6.92 7.26 11.34
C ARG A 65 -6.79 7.61 9.88
N PRO A 66 -7.74 7.17 9.03
CA PRO A 66 -7.76 7.60 7.65
C PRO A 66 -7.59 9.09 7.67
N VAL A 67 -6.62 9.55 6.90
CA VAL A 67 -6.21 10.94 6.83
C VAL A 67 -7.39 11.86 6.39
N TYR A 68 -8.52 11.24 6.05
CA TYR A 68 -9.81 11.83 5.77
C TYR A 68 -10.99 11.08 6.41
N ALA A 69 -11.12 11.10 7.75
CA ALA A 69 -12.43 10.88 8.35
C ALA A 69 -13.29 12.15 8.20
N ASP A 70 -13.89 12.35 7.03
CA ASP A 70 -15.18 13.04 6.96
C ASP A 70 -16.19 12.10 7.63
N PRO A 71 -16.79 12.45 8.78
CA PRO A 71 -17.70 11.56 9.49
C PRO A 71 -19.00 11.25 8.72
N THR A 72 -19.22 11.89 7.56
CA THR A 72 -20.37 11.65 6.68
C THR A 72 -20.04 10.84 5.43
N LYS A 73 -18.76 10.54 5.19
CA LYS A 73 -18.31 9.69 4.08
C LYS A 73 -17.46 8.58 4.66
N LEU A 74 -17.93 7.34 4.54
CA LEU A 74 -17.07 6.17 4.66
C LEU A 74 -15.96 6.35 3.62
N SER A 75 -14.80 6.89 4.01
CA SER A 75 -13.66 6.98 3.13
C SER A 75 -13.02 5.60 3.10
N ILE A 76 -12.78 5.11 1.89
CA ILE A 76 -12.23 3.79 1.60
C ILE A 76 -10.89 3.58 2.36
N GLY A 77 -10.19 4.65 2.72
CA GLY A 77 -9.01 4.61 3.61
C GLY A 77 -9.22 4.03 5.02
N GLN A 78 -10.47 3.86 5.48
CA GLN A 78 -10.79 3.17 6.75
C GLN A 78 -10.79 1.64 6.64
N LEU A 79 -10.71 1.11 5.42
CA LEU A 79 -10.66 -0.32 5.12
C LEU A 79 -9.28 -0.80 4.61
N LEU A 80 -8.33 0.12 4.39
CA LEU A 80 -7.05 -0.15 3.72
C LEU A 80 -5.84 -0.22 4.68
N SER A 81 -6.05 -0.67 5.91
CA SER A 81 -4.92 -1.05 6.76
C SER A 81 -4.34 -2.36 6.24
N THR A 82 -3.34 -2.32 5.37
CA THR A 82 -2.40 -3.44 5.29
C THR A 82 -1.62 -3.46 6.61
N HIS A 83 -1.19 -4.63 7.07
CA HIS A 83 -0.53 -4.75 8.37
C HIS A 83 0.79 -3.96 8.45
N PHE A 84 1.30 -3.53 7.29
CA PHE A 84 2.65 -3.05 7.11
C PHE A 84 2.79 -1.74 6.32
N GLY A 85 1.70 -1.17 5.79
CA GLY A 85 1.76 0.07 5.04
C GLY A 85 0.41 0.75 4.83
N VAL A 86 0.49 2.01 4.39
CA VAL A 86 -0.64 2.77 3.84
C VAL A 86 -0.11 3.80 2.84
N CYS A 87 -0.80 3.98 1.72
CA CYS A 87 -0.65 5.15 0.86
C CYS A 87 -1.97 5.87 0.66
N THR A 88 -1.83 7.13 0.27
CA THR A 88 -2.94 7.93 -0.22
C THR A 88 -3.20 7.60 -1.68
N ASP A 89 -4.47 7.53 -2.06
CA ASP A 89 -4.84 7.35 -3.46
C ASP A 89 -4.98 8.71 -4.20
N PRO A 90 -5.00 8.73 -5.55
CA PRO A 90 -5.13 9.98 -6.30
C PRO A 90 -6.42 10.77 -6.03
N THR A 91 -7.47 10.12 -5.49
CA THR A 91 -8.76 10.75 -5.20
C THR A 91 -8.79 11.48 -3.86
N ASP A 92 -7.92 11.09 -2.91
CA ASP A 92 -7.82 11.68 -1.57
C ASP A 92 -7.57 13.20 -1.57
N TRP A 93 -6.86 13.71 -2.59
CA TRP A 93 -6.43 15.13 -2.66
C TRP A 93 -7.15 15.94 -3.74
N LEU A 94 -8.13 15.38 -4.46
CA LEU A 94 -8.82 16.09 -5.52
C LEU A 94 -9.46 17.39 -4.98
N GLY A 95 -8.95 18.54 -5.45
CA GLY A 95 -9.36 19.86 -5.00
C GLY A 95 -8.77 20.33 -3.65
N ARG A 96 -7.75 19.66 -3.11
CA ARG A 96 -7.16 19.91 -1.77
C ARG A 96 -5.65 20.19 -1.83
N GLU A 97 -5.23 21.16 -2.63
CA GLU A 97 -3.81 21.47 -2.81
C GLU A 97 -3.11 21.94 -1.52
N ASP A 98 -3.86 22.52 -0.58
CA ASP A 98 -3.40 22.90 0.77
C ASP A 98 -2.92 21.71 1.60
N ARG A 99 -3.22 20.49 1.15
CA ARG A 99 -2.93 19.24 1.83
C ARG A 99 -1.97 18.32 1.08
N LEU A 100 -1.30 18.82 0.03
CA LEU A 100 -0.32 18.04 -0.72
C LEU A 100 0.72 17.35 0.17
N PHE A 101 1.05 17.93 1.32
CA PHE A 101 2.01 17.37 2.27
C PHE A 101 1.66 15.97 2.80
N LEU A 102 0.42 15.53 2.63
CA LEU A 102 -0.04 14.20 3.03
C LEU A 102 0.05 13.19 1.89
N ASP A 103 0.28 13.61 0.64
CA ASP A 103 0.50 12.70 -0.48
C ASP A 103 1.75 11.84 -0.24
N GLY A 104 1.61 10.53 -0.44
CA GLY A 104 2.68 9.56 -0.31
C GLY A 104 2.30 8.36 0.55
N CYS A 105 3.33 7.71 1.08
CA CYS A 105 3.20 6.37 1.66
C CYS A 105 3.96 6.24 2.97
N ILE A 106 3.34 5.60 3.97
CA ILE A 106 3.95 5.22 5.23
C ILE A 106 4.10 3.69 5.22
N ILE A 107 5.31 3.20 5.43
CA ILE A 107 5.64 1.77 5.28
C ILE A 107 6.46 1.32 6.49
N SER A 108 6.16 0.13 7.01
CA SER A 108 6.98 -0.51 8.04
C SER A 108 8.38 -0.80 7.50
N ALA A 109 9.40 -0.31 8.20
CA ALA A 109 10.79 -0.56 7.85
C ALA A 109 11.16 -2.05 7.95
N ASP A 110 10.40 -2.87 8.70
CA ASP A 110 10.65 -4.30 8.83
C ASP A 110 10.28 -5.11 7.57
N THR A 111 9.59 -4.49 6.60
CA THR A 111 9.28 -5.07 5.26
C THR A 111 10.31 -4.74 4.19
N LEU A 112 11.31 -3.92 4.50
CA LEU A 112 12.42 -3.66 3.57
C LEU A 112 13.19 -4.96 3.27
N PRO A 113 13.89 -5.04 2.11
CA PRO A 113 14.76 -6.17 1.78
C PRO A 113 15.69 -6.56 2.93
N GLY A 114 15.50 -7.76 3.50
CA GLY A 114 16.27 -8.28 4.63
C GLY A 114 15.79 -7.85 6.03
N GLY A 115 14.62 -7.21 6.12
CA GLY A 115 13.95 -6.83 7.37
C GLY A 115 13.40 -8.02 8.17
N LYS A 116 12.72 -7.71 9.29
CA LYS A 116 12.29 -8.71 10.29
C LYS A 116 10.98 -9.43 9.91
N GLU A 117 10.16 -8.85 9.04
CA GLU A 117 8.90 -9.46 8.60
C GLU A 117 9.14 -10.60 7.62
N ARG A 118 9.34 -11.81 8.13
CA ARG A 118 9.86 -12.94 7.35
C ARG A 118 9.09 -13.28 6.06
N ASN A 119 7.80 -12.97 5.99
CA ASN A 119 6.99 -13.23 4.79
C ASN A 119 6.85 -12.00 3.87
N TYR A 120 7.32 -10.83 4.33
CA TYR A 120 7.12 -9.53 3.69
C TYR A 120 8.40 -8.68 3.62
N ASN A 121 9.59 -9.31 3.73
CA ASN A 121 10.88 -8.61 3.80
C ASN A 121 11.68 -8.63 2.50
N GLN A 122 11.02 -8.68 1.34
CA GLN A 122 11.62 -8.48 0.01
C GLN A 122 11.29 -7.09 -0.56
N GLY A 123 10.57 -6.26 0.18
CA GLY A 123 10.21 -4.90 -0.19
C GLY A 123 9.00 -4.78 -1.11
N LYS A 124 8.15 -5.82 -1.24
CA LYS A 124 6.93 -5.76 -2.06
C LYS A 124 5.80 -5.04 -1.35
N THR A 125 5.83 -4.90 -0.02
CA THR A 125 4.97 -3.95 0.68
C THR A 125 5.08 -2.56 0.05
N ALA A 126 6.29 -2.05 -0.19
CA ALA A 126 6.45 -0.76 -0.87
C ALA A 126 5.85 -0.76 -2.30
N THR A 127 5.95 -1.87 -3.02
CA THR A 127 5.35 -2.02 -4.36
C THR A 127 3.82 -1.99 -4.30
N HIS A 128 3.21 -2.72 -3.36
CA HIS A 128 1.76 -2.74 -3.10
C HIS A 128 1.23 -1.34 -2.79
N GLU A 129 1.85 -0.70 -1.81
CA GLU A 129 1.47 0.62 -1.33
C GLU A 129 1.59 1.66 -2.48
N VAL A 130 2.69 1.65 -3.24
CA VAL A 130 2.82 2.53 -4.41
C VAL A 130 1.79 2.22 -5.50
N GLY A 131 1.27 0.99 -5.58
CA GLY A 131 0.11 0.64 -6.40
C GLY A 131 -1.13 1.43 -6.01
N HIS A 132 -1.44 1.53 -4.72
CA HIS A 132 -2.51 2.40 -4.22
C HIS A 132 -2.27 3.88 -4.53
N TRP A 133 -1.02 4.34 -4.45
CA TRP A 133 -0.66 5.72 -4.85
C TRP A 133 -0.94 5.98 -6.33
N PHE A 134 -0.89 4.97 -7.19
CA PHE A 134 -1.34 5.05 -8.59
C PHE A 134 -2.85 4.80 -8.79
N GLY A 135 -3.60 4.55 -7.72
CA GLY A 135 -5.04 4.34 -7.75
C GLY A 135 -5.48 2.89 -7.96
N LEU A 136 -4.59 1.91 -7.80
CA LEU A 136 -4.97 0.50 -7.86
C LEU A 136 -5.68 0.10 -6.56
N LEU A 137 -6.76 -0.65 -6.68
CA LEU A 137 -7.49 -1.23 -5.56
C LEU A 137 -6.93 -2.62 -5.22
N HIS A 138 -7.30 -3.16 -4.05
CA HIS A 138 -7.04 -4.57 -3.76
C HIS A 138 -7.77 -5.45 -4.76
N THR A 139 -7.13 -6.56 -5.15
CA THR A 139 -7.70 -7.51 -6.12
C THR A 139 -8.88 -8.33 -5.57
N PHE A 140 -9.26 -8.14 -4.32
CA PHE A 140 -10.34 -8.88 -3.67
C PHE A 140 -11.44 -7.93 -3.22
N ALA A 141 -12.68 -8.39 -3.34
CA ALA A 141 -13.89 -7.64 -2.98
C ALA A 141 -14.84 -8.51 -2.13
N PRO A 142 -15.87 -7.92 -1.49
CA PRO A 142 -16.82 -8.69 -0.69
C PRO A 142 -17.65 -9.73 -1.47
N ASP A 143 -17.77 -9.59 -2.78
CA ASP A 143 -18.52 -10.48 -3.66
C ASP A 143 -17.76 -10.73 -4.99
N CYS A 144 -18.17 -11.75 -5.75
CA CYS A 144 -17.54 -12.09 -7.03
C CYS A 144 -18.20 -11.39 -8.22
N ASP A 145 -19.44 -10.91 -8.05
CA ASP A 145 -20.29 -10.42 -9.14
C ASP A 145 -20.32 -8.89 -9.25
N GLY A 146 -19.72 -8.18 -8.29
CA GLY A 146 -19.57 -6.74 -8.29
C GLY A 146 -18.41 -6.27 -9.16
N ASP A 147 -18.12 -4.97 -9.07
CA ASP A 147 -17.12 -4.33 -9.93
C ASP A 147 -15.65 -4.69 -9.58
N GLY A 148 -15.44 -5.49 -8.54
CA GLY A 148 -14.11 -5.97 -8.13
C GLY A 148 -13.14 -4.82 -7.83
N ASP A 149 -11.95 -4.90 -8.43
CA ASP A 149 -10.89 -3.89 -8.35
C ASP A 149 -10.94 -2.87 -9.52
N MET A 150 -12.01 -2.91 -10.34
CA MET A 150 -12.17 -2.10 -11.55
C MET A 150 -11.15 -2.39 -12.66
N VAL A 151 -10.53 -3.57 -12.66
CA VAL A 151 -9.53 -3.99 -13.67
C VAL A 151 -9.98 -5.28 -14.37
N ASP A 152 -10.38 -5.17 -15.64
CA ASP A 152 -10.98 -6.26 -16.42
C ASP A 152 -10.12 -7.55 -16.52
N ASP A 153 -8.79 -7.44 -16.39
CA ASP A 153 -7.86 -8.57 -16.50
C ASP A 153 -7.40 -9.14 -15.15
N THR A 154 -7.92 -8.62 -14.03
CA THR A 154 -7.77 -9.24 -12.70
C THR A 154 -8.89 -10.26 -12.47
N PRO A 155 -8.59 -11.55 -12.28
CA PRO A 155 -9.61 -12.54 -11.89
C PRO A 155 -10.32 -12.16 -10.58
N ALA A 156 -11.62 -12.41 -10.51
CA ALA A 156 -12.42 -12.14 -9.33
C ALA A 156 -11.93 -12.95 -8.11
N ALA A 157 -11.82 -12.30 -6.96
CA ALA A 157 -11.49 -12.95 -5.70
C ALA A 157 -12.31 -12.35 -4.55
N GLN A 158 -12.85 -13.19 -3.68
CA GLN A 158 -13.66 -12.78 -2.52
C GLN A 158 -12.87 -12.60 -1.23
N ARG A 159 -11.60 -13.02 -1.20
CA ARG A 159 -10.82 -13.09 0.03
C ARG A 159 -9.38 -12.66 -0.17
N GLN A 160 -8.82 -12.14 0.90
CA GLN A 160 -7.38 -11.97 1.05
C GLN A 160 -6.70 -13.33 0.94
N SER A 161 -5.74 -13.43 0.03
CA SER A 161 -4.82 -14.57 0.05
C SER A 161 -3.71 -14.25 1.05
N THR A 162 -3.53 -15.10 2.06
CA THR A 162 -2.44 -14.99 3.05
C THR A 162 -1.38 -16.06 2.85
N ASP A 163 -1.46 -16.80 1.75
CA ASP A 163 -0.48 -17.78 1.33
C ASP A 163 -0.16 -17.59 -0.17
N CYS A 164 0.62 -18.51 -0.73
CA CYS A 164 0.92 -18.56 -2.16
C CYS A 164 0.26 -19.79 -2.82
N SER A 165 -0.94 -20.17 -2.37
CA SER A 165 -1.66 -21.31 -2.96
C SER A 165 -2.06 -20.99 -4.39
N LYS A 166 -1.34 -21.60 -5.34
CA LYS A 166 -1.59 -21.47 -6.79
C LYS A 166 -2.93 -22.05 -7.27
N TRP A 167 -3.72 -22.63 -6.36
CA TRP A 167 -5.02 -23.24 -6.63
C TRP A 167 -6.15 -22.57 -5.86
N ALA A 168 -5.87 -21.42 -5.24
CA ALA A 168 -6.90 -20.64 -4.57
C ALA A 168 -7.92 -20.16 -5.62
N ASP A 169 -9.18 -20.49 -5.39
CA ASP A 169 -10.31 -20.08 -6.21
C ASP A 169 -11.49 -19.81 -5.28
N SER A 170 -11.69 -18.54 -4.97
CA SER A 170 -12.81 -18.07 -4.15
C SER A 170 -14.03 -17.69 -4.98
N CYS A 171 -13.89 -17.64 -6.30
CA CYS A 171 -14.93 -17.26 -7.25
C CYS A 171 -15.06 -18.31 -8.38
N PRO A 172 -15.44 -19.56 -8.07
CA PRO A 172 -15.38 -20.67 -9.01
C PRO A 172 -16.38 -20.58 -10.18
N ASP A 173 -17.40 -19.72 -10.04
CA ASP A 173 -18.35 -19.43 -11.12
C ASP A 173 -17.84 -18.35 -12.08
N HIS A 174 -16.66 -17.77 -11.82
CA HIS A 174 -15.99 -16.76 -12.65
C HIS A 174 -14.69 -17.31 -13.26
N PRO A 175 -14.23 -16.75 -14.40
CA PRO A 175 -12.99 -17.19 -15.03
C PRO A 175 -11.76 -16.84 -14.18
N GLY A 176 -10.85 -17.82 -14.02
CA GLY A 176 -9.52 -17.61 -13.45
C GLY A 176 -9.37 -18.23 -12.06
N LEU A 177 -8.21 -17.99 -11.45
CA LEU A 177 -7.91 -18.35 -10.06
C LEU A 177 -7.65 -17.05 -9.29
N ASP A 178 -7.78 -17.08 -7.96
CA ASP A 178 -7.45 -15.94 -7.10
C ASP A 178 -6.05 -15.40 -7.49
N PRO A 179 -5.88 -14.08 -7.72
CA PRO A 179 -4.64 -13.51 -8.24
C PRO A 179 -3.56 -13.39 -7.15
N VAL A 180 -3.15 -14.53 -6.56
CA VAL A 180 -2.22 -14.65 -5.43
C VAL A 180 -0.79 -14.16 -5.70
N HIS A 181 -0.46 -13.85 -6.95
CA HIS A 181 0.84 -13.28 -7.33
C HIS A 181 0.74 -11.80 -7.74
N ASN A 182 -0.47 -11.23 -7.75
CA ASN A 182 -0.64 -9.80 -7.99
C ASN A 182 -0.17 -9.01 -6.76
N TYR A 183 0.57 -7.93 -6.98
CA TYR A 183 1.07 -7.08 -5.90
C TYR A 183 -0.05 -6.47 -5.06
N MET A 184 -1.26 -6.30 -5.61
CA MET A 184 -2.43 -5.77 -4.92
C MET A 184 -3.23 -6.81 -4.14
N SER A 185 -2.78 -8.07 -4.12
CA SER A 185 -3.22 -9.09 -3.15
C SER A 185 -2.44 -8.96 -1.83
N TYR A 186 -2.78 -9.76 -0.83
CA TYR A 186 -2.10 -9.81 0.49
C TYR A 186 -1.16 -11.02 0.68
N SER A 187 -0.90 -11.75 -0.40
CA SER A 187 -0.09 -12.96 -0.39
C SER A 187 1.32 -12.70 0.11
N PHE A 188 1.94 -13.74 0.68
CA PHE A 188 3.34 -13.69 1.07
C PHE A 188 4.25 -13.37 -0.12
N GLU A 189 5.34 -12.64 0.13
CA GLU A 189 6.34 -12.31 -0.88
C GLU A 189 7.22 -13.52 -1.23
N PHE A 190 7.28 -14.51 -0.35
CA PHE A 190 7.96 -15.79 -0.60
C PHE A 190 7.00 -16.79 -1.21
N VAL A 191 7.17 -17.06 -2.49
CA VAL A 191 6.58 -18.24 -3.12
C VAL A 191 7.43 -19.44 -2.71
N ALA A 192 6.90 -20.33 -1.90
CA ALA A 192 7.49 -21.66 -1.73
C ALA A 192 7.43 -22.37 -3.09
N LEU A 193 8.58 -22.53 -3.74
CA LEU A 193 8.74 -23.30 -4.98
C LEU A 193 8.58 -24.81 -4.72
#